data_AF-A0ABD5MJ12-F1
#
_entry.id   AF-A0ABD5MJ12-F1
#
_cell.length_a   1.000
_cell.length_b   1.000
_cell.length_c   1.000
_cell.angle_alpha   90.00
_cell.angle_beta   90.00
_cell.angle_gamma   90.00
#
_symmetry.space_group_name_H-M   'P 1'
#
loop_
_entity.id
_entity.type
_entity.pdbx_description
1 polymer ?
#
loop_
_entity_poly.entity_id
_entity_poly.type
_entity_poly.pdbx_seq_one_letter_code
_entity_poly.pdbx_strand_id
1 'polypeptide(L)'
;MLRLHVDRLVGQDRYVLWTYAPNGSVLDREQIGPDEIPANMTNKEFSPDPTRYSIAWQQSVEHDIDTRYPIGNASFLAPLGNVSSSDCEYAWDDSDACWVFTTVAAATYDTPTEAIVTVDEIRFEAWNEWGFWLSNSFNTFEAGTTPAIYADGRQGWTQLDGHLHAGMGRYDGPAR
;
A
#
# COMPACT_ATOMS: atom_id res chain seq x y z
N MET A 1 -10.24 9.41 14.83
CA MET A 1 -10.31 8.11 14.15
C MET A 1 -10.68 8.36 12.70
N LEU A 2 -9.77 8.10 11.78
CA LEU A 2 -10.08 8.14 10.37
C LEU A 2 -10.83 6.84 10.01
N ARG A 3 -12.01 6.97 9.39
CA ARG A 3 -12.72 5.82 8.82
C ARG A 3 -12.95 6.11 7.35
N LEU A 4 -12.35 5.30 6.49
CA LEU A 4 -12.59 5.32 5.06
C LEU A 4 -13.63 4.26 4.72
N HIS A 5 -14.63 4.64 3.91
CA HIS A 5 -15.62 3.73 3.36
C HIS A 5 -15.79 4.04 1.88
N VAL A 6 -15.84 2.99 1.06
CA VAL A 6 -16.18 3.06 -0.36
C VAL A 6 -17.34 2.10 -0.57
N ASP A 7 -18.45 2.59 -1.12
CA ASP A 7 -19.71 1.82 -1.17
C ASP A 7 -19.58 0.55 -2.02
N ARG A 8 -19.01 0.66 -3.23
CA ARG A 8 -18.79 -0.47 -4.15
C ARG A 8 -17.71 -0.15 -5.18
N LEU A 9 -16.77 -1.07 -5.35
CA LEU A 9 -15.81 -1.08 -6.46
C LEU A 9 -16.17 -2.22 -7.41
N VAL A 10 -16.36 -1.94 -8.69
CA VAL A 10 -16.79 -2.93 -9.70
C VAL A 10 -15.65 -3.26 -10.62
N GLY A 11 -14.97 -4.37 -10.35
CA GLY A 11 -13.93 -4.91 -11.21
C GLY A 11 -14.47 -5.32 -12.57
N GLN A 12 -13.59 -5.29 -13.58
CA GLN A 12 -13.86 -5.83 -14.90
C GLN A 12 -12.85 -6.94 -15.19
N ASP A 13 -13.33 -8.04 -15.75
CA ASP A 13 -12.47 -9.08 -16.29
C ASP A 13 -11.85 -8.55 -17.58
N ARG A 14 -10.55 -8.33 -17.55
CA ARG A 14 -9.77 -7.84 -18.68
C ARG A 14 -8.53 -8.69 -18.84
N TYR A 15 -8.06 -8.77 -20.07
CA TYR A 15 -6.90 -9.57 -20.42
C TYR A 15 -6.04 -8.81 -21.41
N VAL A 16 -4.74 -9.06 -21.39
CA VAL A 16 -3.82 -8.66 -22.45
C VAL A 16 -3.60 -9.85 -23.37
N LEU A 17 -3.95 -9.68 -24.64
CA LEU A 17 -3.64 -10.61 -25.71
C LEU A 17 -2.35 -10.15 -26.41
N TRP A 18 -1.33 -10.99 -26.32
CA TRP A 18 -0.07 -10.80 -27.02
C TRP A 18 -0.08 -11.63 -28.30
N THR A 19 0.32 -11.05 -29.43
CA THR A 19 0.53 -11.79 -30.68
C THR A 19 2.01 -11.75 -31.04
N TYR A 20 2.58 -12.91 -31.39
CA TYR A 20 4.01 -13.07 -31.68
C TYR A 20 4.25 -13.42 -33.15
N ALA A 21 5.40 -12.99 -33.65
CA ALA A 21 5.95 -13.48 -34.91
C ALA A 21 6.62 -14.85 -34.72
N PRO A 22 6.89 -15.59 -35.80
CA PRO A 22 7.58 -16.89 -35.71
C PRO A 22 8.97 -16.86 -35.06
N ASN A 23 9.61 -15.70 -35.02
CA ASN A 23 10.91 -15.48 -34.35
C ASN A 23 10.77 -15.14 -32.85
N GLY A 24 9.55 -15.12 -32.31
CA GLY A 24 9.26 -14.81 -30.91
C GLY A 24 9.14 -13.31 -30.58
N SER A 25 9.28 -12.40 -31.54
CA SER A 25 9.06 -10.97 -31.28
C SER A 25 7.56 -10.66 -31.16
N VAL A 26 7.21 -9.77 -30.23
CA VAL A 26 5.84 -9.24 -30.11
C VAL A 26 5.49 -8.44 -31.38
N LEU A 27 4.41 -8.83 -32.05
CA LEU A 27 3.81 -8.10 -33.16
C LEU A 27 2.73 -7.14 -32.68
N ASP A 28 1.92 -7.57 -31.73
CA ASP A 28 0.76 -6.82 -31.26
C ASP A 28 0.44 -7.11 -29.79
N ARG A 29 -0.19 -6.13 -29.14
CA ARG A 29 -0.63 -6.18 -27.74
C ARG A 29 -1.97 -5.45 -27.63
N GLU A 30 -3.02 -6.21 -27.34
CA GLU A 30 -4.39 -5.70 -27.25
C GLU A 30 -5.00 -6.00 -25.87
N GLN A 31 -5.80 -5.09 -25.32
CA GLN A 31 -6.62 -5.34 -24.14
C GLN A 31 -7.98 -5.84 -24.61
N ILE A 32 -8.38 -7.03 -24.15
CA ILE A 32 -9.62 -7.71 -24.56
C ILE A 32 -10.47 -8.12 -23.36
N GLY A 33 -11.78 -8.23 -23.57
CA GLY A 33 -12.73 -8.82 -22.64
C GLY A 33 -12.81 -10.36 -22.75
N PRO A 34 -13.58 -11.02 -21.86
CA PRO A 34 -13.75 -12.48 -21.87
C PRO A 34 -14.42 -13.02 -23.14
N ASP A 35 -15.31 -12.24 -23.74
CA ASP A 35 -16.06 -12.57 -24.95
C ASP A 35 -15.28 -12.31 -26.25
N GLU A 36 -14.14 -11.62 -26.14
CA GLU A 36 -13.25 -11.27 -27.26
C GLU A 36 -12.08 -12.26 -27.40
N ILE A 37 -11.99 -13.29 -26.54
CA ILE A 37 -10.93 -14.30 -26.60
C ILE A 37 -11.03 -15.07 -27.93
N PRO A 38 -10.00 -15.01 -28.80
CA PRO A 38 -10.04 -15.68 -30.09
C PRO A 38 -10.07 -17.20 -29.93
N ALA A 39 -10.88 -17.89 -30.74
CA ALA A 39 -10.86 -19.36 -30.79
C ALA A 39 -9.52 -19.93 -31.26
N ASN A 40 -8.75 -19.16 -32.05
CA ASN A 40 -7.42 -19.53 -32.52
C ASN A 40 -6.34 -18.78 -31.74
N MET A 41 -5.61 -19.51 -30.90
CA MET A 41 -4.50 -19.01 -30.08
C MET A 41 -3.12 -19.28 -30.69
N THR A 42 -3.03 -19.65 -31.98
CA THR A 42 -1.74 -19.86 -32.64
C THR A 42 -0.91 -18.57 -32.63
N ASN A 43 0.32 -18.66 -32.10
CA ASN A 43 1.22 -17.52 -31.88
C ASN A 43 0.62 -16.40 -31.00
N LYS A 44 -0.33 -16.73 -30.13
CA LYS A 44 -0.92 -15.79 -29.18
C LYS A 44 -0.73 -16.27 -27.75
N GLU A 45 -0.48 -15.33 -26.86
CA GLU A 45 -0.44 -15.54 -25.42
C GLU A 45 -1.48 -14.65 -24.75
N PHE A 46 -2.10 -15.18 -23.72
CA PHE A 46 -3.15 -14.52 -22.97
C PHE A 46 -2.69 -14.35 -21.52
N SER A 47 -2.75 -13.11 -21.02
CA SER A 47 -2.41 -12.78 -19.64
C SER A 47 -3.57 -12.06 -18.97
N PRO A 48 -3.93 -12.42 -17.72
CA PRO A 48 -4.82 -11.60 -16.89
C PRO A 48 -4.37 -10.15 -16.81
N ASP A 49 -5.31 -9.21 -16.88
CA ASP A 49 -5.11 -7.78 -16.63
C ASP A 49 -6.02 -7.33 -15.47
N PRO A 50 -5.55 -7.46 -14.22
CA PRO A 50 -6.41 -7.24 -13.05
C PRO A 50 -6.84 -5.78 -12.97
N THR A 51 -8.12 -5.55 -12.64
CA THR A 51 -8.59 -4.19 -12.33
C THR A 51 -7.94 -3.71 -11.02
N ARG A 52 -7.25 -2.57 -11.08
CA ARG A 52 -6.57 -1.96 -9.93
C ARG A 52 -7.30 -0.70 -9.47
N TYR A 53 -7.48 -0.58 -8.16
CA TYR A 53 -7.96 0.64 -7.50
C TYR A 53 -6.89 1.15 -6.56
N SER A 54 -6.62 2.45 -6.63
CA SER A 54 -5.79 3.14 -5.63
C SER A 54 -6.69 4.09 -4.85
N ILE A 55 -6.67 3.98 -3.53
CA ILE A 55 -7.42 4.86 -2.64
C ILE A 55 -6.42 5.53 -1.70
N ALA A 56 -6.37 6.85 -1.77
CA ALA A 56 -5.51 7.68 -0.93
C ALA A 56 -6.34 8.77 -0.25
N TRP A 57 -5.93 9.14 0.95
CA TRP A 57 -6.51 10.25 1.68
C TRP A 57 -5.42 10.95 2.48
N GLN A 58 -5.56 12.26 2.63
CA GLN A 58 -4.62 13.11 3.36
C GLN A 58 -5.40 14.10 4.22
N GLN A 59 -4.91 14.34 5.43
CA GLN A 59 -5.39 15.40 6.31
C GLN A 59 -4.21 16.21 6.82
N SER A 60 -4.34 17.52 6.72
CA SER A 60 -3.48 18.48 7.40
C SER A 60 -4.12 18.88 8.71
N VAL A 61 -3.30 19.02 9.76
CA VAL A 61 -3.72 19.50 11.08
C VAL A 61 -2.94 20.78 11.42
N GLU A 62 -3.55 21.66 12.22
CA GLU A 62 -2.93 22.93 12.64
C GLU A 62 -2.09 22.80 13.92
N HIS A 63 -1.66 21.60 14.28
CA HIS A 63 -0.81 21.32 15.43
C HIS A 63 0.26 20.29 15.08
N ASP A 64 1.38 20.34 15.79
CA ASP A 64 2.48 19.40 15.58
C ASP A 64 2.03 17.96 15.86
N ILE A 65 2.34 17.06 14.94
CA ILE A 65 2.24 15.61 15.17
C ILE A 65 3.59 15.13 15.71
N ASP A 66 3.59 14.37 16.81
CA ASP A 66 4.84 13.75 17.28
C ASP A 66 5.16 12.52 16.42
N THR A 67 6.05 12.72 15.45
CA THR A 67 6.53 11.67 14.54
C THR A 67 7.73 10.89 15.10
N ARG A 68 8.18 11.17 16.34
CA ARG A 68 9.21 10.35 17.01
C ARG A 68 8.63 9.04 17.50
N TYR A 69 7.38 9.04 17.96
CA TYR A 69 6.72 7.89 18.58
C TYR A 69 5.25 7.74 18.15
N PRO A 70 4.96 7.49 16.86
CA PRO A 70 3.59 7.55 16.34
C PRO A 70 2.67 6.45 16.90
N ILE A 71 3.20 5.30 17.32
CA ILE A 71 2.40 4.20 17.89
C ILE A 71 1.71 4.60 19.22
N GLY A 72 2.26 5.56 19.96
CA GLY A 72 1.79 5.91 21.31
C GLY A 72 0.84 7.12 21.40
N ASN A 73 0.69 7.90 20.33
CA ASN A 73 0.06 9.23 20.38
C ASN A 73 -1.19 9.38 19.50
N ALA A 74 -1.74 8.27 19.01
CA ALA A 74 -2.91 8.22 18.11
C ALA A 74 -2.71 8.84 16.71
N SER A 75 -1.47 9.09 16.31
CA SER A 75 -1.12 9.49 14.94
C SER A 75 -0.87 8.31 14.00
N PHE A 76 -1.09 7.08 14.49
CA PHE A 76 -0.91 5.85 13.74
C PHE A 76 -2.24 5.09 13.55
N LEU A 77 -2.30 4.24 12.52
CA LEU A 77 -3.48 3.43 12.27
C LEU A 77 -3.69 2.37 13.35
N ALA A 78 -4.95 2.21 13.74
CA ALA A 78 -5.41 1.16 14.62
C ALA A 78 -6.33 0.20 13.82
N PRO A 79 -6.42 -1.08 14.22
CA PRO A 79 -5.80 -1.67 15.42
C PRO A 79 -4.32 -2.06 15.20
N LEU A 80 -3.56 -2.02 16.29
CA LEU A 80 -2.19 -2.52 16.37
C LEU A 80 -2.13 -3.66 17.38
N GLY A 81 -1.32 -4.67 17.06
CA GLY A 81 -0.96 -5.76 17.94
C GLY A 81 0.54 -6.06 17.84
N ASN A 82 1.06 -6.86 18.76
CA ASN A 82 2.42 -7.40 18.74
C ASN A 82 3.51 -6.36 18.41
N VAL A 83 3.40 -5.17 18.99
CA VAL A 83 4.37 -4.09 18.75
C VAL A 83 5.68 -4.44 19.45
N SER A 84 6.77 -4.40 18.71
CA SER A 84 8.13 -4.49 19.26
C SER A 84 9.10 -3.64 18.47
N SER A 85 10.10 -3.09 19.15
CA SER A 85 11.22 -2.41 18.49
C SER A 85 12.01 -3.39 17.62
N SER A 86 12.55 -2.90 16.51
CA SER A 86 13.46 -3.63 15.62
C SER A 86 14.62 -2.72 15.23
N ASP A 87 15.67 -3.32 14.66
CA ASP A 87 16.77 -2.56 14.08
C ASP A 87 16.29 -1.83 12.81
N CYS A 88 16.81 -0.62 12.58
CA CYS A 88 16.58 0.12 11.34
C CYS A 88 17.59 -0.31 10.28
N GLU A 89 17.12 -0.95 9.19
CA GLU A 89 18.01 -1.38 8.09
C GLU A 89 18.72 -0.19 7.43
N TYR A 90 18.02 0.94 7.28
CA TYR A 90 18.53 2.18 6.69
C TYR A 90 18.26 3.37 7.61
N ALA A 91 18.99 3.47 8.72
CA ALA A 91 18.88 4.61 9.62
C ALA A 91 19.42 5.90 8.97
N TRP A 92 18.66 6.98 9.08
CA TRP A 92 19.06 8.33 8.72
C TRP A 92 20.03 8.92 9.74
N ASP A 93 19.70 8.82 11.03
CA ASP A 93 20.59 9.14 12.14
C ASP A 93 20.29 8.29 13.40
N ASP A 94 20.95 8.61 14.51
CA ASP A 94 20.82 7.88 15.78
C ASP A 94 19.46 8.09 16.47
N SER A 95 18.62 9.02 15.98
CA SER A 95 17.29 9.30 16.49
C SER A 95 16.19 8.49 15.79
N ASP A 96 16.54 7.77 14.74
CA ASP A 96 15.67 6.82 14.06
C ASP A 96 15.22 5.72 15.01
N ALA A 97 13.94 5.36 14.88
CA ALA A 97 13.35 4.29 15.64
C ALA A 97 12.48 3.44 14.72
N CYS A 98 12.73 2.13 14.76
CA CYS A 98 12.02 1.17 13.94
C CYS A 98 11.23 0.19 14.80
N TRP A 99 10.05 -0.15 14.31
CA TRP A 99 9.17 -1.11 14.97
C TRP A 99 8.58 -2.07 13.95
N VAL A 100 8.33 -3.28 14.43
CA VAL A 100 7.42 -4.22 13.80
C VAL A 100 6.12 -4.23 14.58
N PHE A 101 5.01 -4.40 13.87
CA PHE A 101 3.69 -4.50 14.45
C PHE A 101 2.82 -5.43 13.61
N THR A 102 1.69 -5.85 14.16
CA THR A 102 0.65 -6.52 13.41
C THR A 102 -0.58 -5.63 13.32
N THR A 103 -1.25 -5.62 12.17
CA THR A 103 -2.56 -5.00 11.98
C THR A 103 -3.49 -5.95 11.25
N VAL A 104 -4.67 -5.48 10.84
CA VAL A 104 -5.64 -6.30 10.12
C VAL A 104 -6.20 -5.57 8.91
N ALA A 105 -6.43 -6.32 7.84
CA ALA A 105 -7.26 -5.90 6.72
C ALA A 105 -8.38 -6.92 6.53
N ALA A 106 -9.46 -6.51 5.87
CA ALA A 106 -10.51 -7.43 5.45
C ALA A 106 -10.93 -7.13 4.02
N ALA A 107 -11.21 -8.19 3.28
CA ALA A 107 -11.87 -8.12 2.00
C ALA A 107 -13.10 -9.05 1.99
N THR A 108 -14.14 -8.60 1.29
CA THR A 108 -15.32 -9.40 0.96
C THR A 108 -15.62 -9.12 -0.49
N TYR A 109 -15.81 -10.17 -1.27
CA TYR A 109 -16.01 -10.05 -2.70
C TYR A 109 -16.95 -11.14 -3.19
N ASP A 110 -17.71 -10.80 -4.23
CA ASP A 110 -18.65 -11.68 -4.89
C ASP A 110 -18.31 -11.71 -6.38
N THR A 111 -18.03 -12.90 -6.89
CA THR A 111 -17.53 -13.12 -8.25
C THR A 111 -18.15 -14.40 -8.81
N PRO A 112 -18.63 -14.40 -10.07
CA PRO A 112 -19.15 -15.60 -10.71
C PRO A 112 -18.06 -16.61 -11.07
N THR A 113 -16.80 -16.16 -11.12
CA THR A 113 -15.61 -16.94 -11.50
C THR A 113 -14.55 -16.87 -10.39
N GLU A 114 -13.54 -17.72 -10.46
CA GLU A 114 -12.40 -17.67 -9.54
C GLU A 114 -11.68 -16.31 -9.64
N ALA A 115 -11.46 -15.64 -8.51
CA ALA A 115 -10.79 -14.35 -8.46
C ALA A 115 -9.77 -14.30 -7.33
N ILE A 116 -8.67 -13.59 -7.59
CA ILE A 116 -7.65 -13.23 -6.61
C ILE A 116 -7.83 -11.76 -6.29
N VAL A 117 -8.17 -11.44 -5.04
CA VAL A 117 -8.21 -10.08 -4.53
C VAL A 117 -6.95 -9.84 -3.71
N THR A 118 -6.19 -8.82 -4.08
CA THR A 118 -5.01 -8.39 -3.31
C THR A 118 -5.30 -7.02 -2.71
N VAL A 119 -5.21 -6.93 -1.39
CA VAL A 119 -5.02 -5.64 -0.72
C VAL A 119 -3.51 -5.47 -0.68
N ASP A 120 -2.98 -4.63 -1.57
CA ASP A 120 -1.56 -4.29 -1.62
C ASP A 120 -1.13 -3.57 -0.33
N GLU A 121 0.15 -3.18 -0.26
CA GLU A 121 0.69 -2.44 0.86
C GLU A 121 -0.20 -1.27 1.27
N ILE A 122 -0.60 -1.29 2.54
CA ILE A 122 -1.25 -0.16 3.17
C ILE A 122 -0.15 0.74 3.74
N ARG A 123 0.09 1.88 3.09
CA ARG A 123 1.15 2.83 3.42
C ARG A 123 0.63 4.03 4.21
N PHE A 124 1.38 4.43 5.22
CA PHE A 124 1.10 5.58 6.08
C PHE A 124 2.34 6.45 6.20
N GLU A 125 2.16 7.73 5.94
CA GLU A 125 3.22 8.72 6.04
C GLU A 125 2.69 9.92 6.81
N ALA A 126 3.52 10.48 7.69
CA ALA A 126 3.26 11.79 8.27
C ALA A 126 4.54 12.60 8.26
N TRP A 127 4.39 13.89 7.96
CA TRP A 127 5.49 14.82 7.79
C TRP A 127 5.19 16.09 8.56
N ASN A 128 6.12 16.57 9.37
CA ASN A 128 6.11 17.96 9.81
C ASN A 128 7.37 18.67 9.31
N GLU A 129 7.23 19.95 8.98
CA GLU A 129 8.32 20.81 8.56
C GLU A 129 8.26 22.12 9.35
N TRP A 130 9.42 22.63 9.73
CA TRP A 130 9.56 23.95 10.34
C TRP A 130 10.91 24.56 9.95
N GLY A 131 10.98 25.87 9.84
CA GLY A 131 12.21 26.52 9.41
C GLY A 131 12.13 28.04 9.41
N PHE A 132 13.29 28.68 9.43
CA PHE A 132 13.42 30.13 9.29
C PHE A 132 14.49 30.46 8.25
N TRP A 133 14.11 31.27 7.25
CA TRP A 133 14.95 31.87 6.21
C TRP A 133 15.72 30.89 5.29
N LEU A 134 16.71 30.17 5.83
CA LEU A 134 17.64 29.29 5.08
C LEU A 134 17.84 27.91 5.74
N SER A 135 17.18 27.64 6.86
CA SER A 135 17.24 26.35 7.54
C SER A 135 15.85 25.75 7.61
N ASN A 136 15.66 24.64 6.90
CA ASN A 136 14.48 23.79 7.00
C ASN A 136 14.85 22.59 7.88
N SER A 137 14.04 22.35 8.87
CA SER A 137 14.04 21.17 9.70
C SER A 137 12.72 20.44 9.44
N PHE A 138 12.77 19.13 9.44
CA PHE A 138 11.60 18.32 9.20
C PHE A 138 11.69 17.07 10.05
N ASN A 139 10.55 16.42 10.24
CA ASN A 139 10.50 15.08 10.73
C ASN A 139 9.44 14.29 9.96
N THR A 140 9.65 12.99 9.86
CA THR A 140 8.72 12.10 9.18
C THR A 140 8.71 10.74 9.83
N PHE A 141 7.59 10.04 9.63
CA PHE A 141 7.56 8.60 9.78
C PHE A 141 6.88 8.00 8.56
N GLU A 142 7.29 6.78 8.25
CA GLU A 142 6.69 5.95 7.23
C GLU A 142 6.37 4.58 7.82
N ALA A 143 5.21 4.04 7.48
CA ALA A 143 4.90 2.66 7.75
C ALA A 143 4.22 1.99 6.56
N GLY A 144 4.51 0.70 6.42
CA GLY A 144 3.96 -0.16 5.40
C GLY A 144 3.49 -1.47 6.00
N THR A 145 2.72 -2.23 5.22
CA THR A 145 2.24 -3.56 5.58
C THR A 145 2.50 -4.54 4.45
N THR A 146 2.66 -5.82 4.79
CA THR A 146 2.64 -6.89 3.79
C THR A 146 1.29 -6.94 3.09
N PRO A 147 1.24 -7.28 1.78
CA PRO A 147 -0.01 -7.43 1.07
C PRO A 147 -0.86 -8.58 1.63
N ALA A 148 -2.18 -8.41 1.60
CA ALA A 148 -3.14 -9.45 1.94
C ALA A 148 -3.71 -10.07 0.66
N ILE A 149 -3.54 -11.38 0.49
CA ILE A 149 -4.02 -12.12 -0.69
C ILE A 149 -5.24 -12.97 -0.31
N TYR A 150 -6.32 -12.77 -1.05
CA TYR A 150 -7.58 -13.49 -0.93
C TYR A 150 -7.86 -14.25 -2.22
N ALA A 151 -7.66 -15.56 -2.19
CA ALA A 151 -7.88 -16.49 -3.29
C ALA A 151 -8.68 -17.70 -2.78
N ASP A 152 -9.16 -18.56 -3.68
CA ASP A 152 -9.84 -19.82 -3.34
C ASP A 152 -11.04 -19.65 -2.40
N GLY A 153 -11.78 -18.55 -2.55
CA GLY A 153 -12.95 -18.23 -1.72
C GLY A 153 -12.62 -17.74 -0.30
N ARG A 154 -11.35 -17.49 0.03
CA ARG A 154 -10.95 -16.89 1.31
C ARG A 154 -11.45 -15.45 1.41
N GLN A 155 -12.15 -15.12 2.50
CA GLN A 155 -12.65 -13.77 2.78
C GLN A 155 -12.55 -13.43 4.27
N GLY A 156 -12.75 -12.16 4.62
CA GLY A 156 -12.80 -11.68 6.01
C GLY A 156 -11.47 -11.11 6.51
N TRP A 157 -11.33 -11.00 7.83
CA TRP A 157 -10.17 -10.39 8.48
C TRP A 157 -8.91 -11.26 8.35
N THR A 158 -7.82 -10.65 7.90
CA THR A 158 -6.48 -11.24 7.83
C THR A 158 -5.50 -10.33 8.57
N GLN A 159 -4.65 -10.95 9.39
CA GLN A 159 -3.55 -10.26 10.05
C GLN A 159 -2.47 -9.93 9.02
N LEU A 160 -1.94 -8.70 9.08
CA LEU A 160 -0.83 -8.23 8.28
C LEU A 160 0.33 -7.89 9.19
N ASP A 161 1.54 -8.19 8.72
CA ASP A 161 2.75 -7.73 9.37
C ASP A 161 3.09 -6.34 8.81
N GLY A 162 3.43 -5.44 9.72
CA GLY A 162 3.73 -4.05 9.43
C GLY A 162 5.09 -3.67 9.96
N HIS A 163 5.68 -2.70 9.29
CA HIS A 163 6.94 -2.07 9.68
C HIS A 163 6.73 -0.57 9.76
N LEU A 164 7.35 0.05 10.74
CA LEU A 164 7.35 1.49 10.96
C LEU A 164 8.79 1.94 11.07
N HIS A 165 9.12 2.99 10.34
CA HIS A 165 10.34 3.77 10.46
C HIS A 165 9.96 5.19 10.83
N ALA A 166 10.25 5.57 12.08
CA ALA A 166 10.02 6.92 12.59
C ALA A 166 11.35 7.54 13.01
N GLY A 167 11.33 8.81 13.42
CA GLY A 167 12.58 9.48 13.79
C GLY A 167 13.39 9.98 12.58
N MET A 168 12.88 9.87 11.35
CA MET A 168 13.58 10.39 10.18
C MET A 168 13.51 11.93 10.18
N GLY A 169 14.67 12.59 10.26
CA GLY A 169 14.79 14.04 10.07
C GLY A 169 15.36 14.80 11.27
N ARG A 170 15.51 16.11 11.10
CA ARG A 170 16.15 16.97 12.09
C ARG A 170 15.15 17.54 13.09
N TYR A 171 15.13 16.99 14.29
CA TYR A 171 14.23 17.35 15.39
C TYR A 171 14.61 18.62 16.17
N ASP A 172 15.62 19.36 15.71
CA ASP A 172 16.04 20.65 16.24
C ASP A 172 14.97 21.72 15.90
N GLY A 173 13.82 21.65 16.55
CA GLY A 173 12.80 22.71 16.53
C GLY A 173 13.25 23.96 17.28
N PRO A 174 12.61 25.12 17.04
CA PRO A 174 12.79 26.27 17.91
C PRO A 174 12.51 25.82 19.35
N ALA A 175 13.44 26.09 20.26
CA ALA A 175 13.25 25.81 21.68
C ALA A 175 11.94 26.46 22.13
N ARG A 176 11.04 25.67 22.72
CA ARG A 176 9.84 26.20 23.38
C ARG A 176 10.22 26.98 24.63
#